data_AF-A0A3P1S7I8-F1
#
_entry.id   AF-A0A3P1S7I8-F1
#
_cell.length_a   1.000
_cell.length_b   1.000
_cell.length_c   1.000
_cell.angle_alpha   90.00
_cell.angle_beta   90.00
_cell.angle_gamma   90.00
#
_symmetry.space_group_name_H-M   'P 1'
#
loop_
_entity.id
_entity.type
_entity.pdbx_description
1 polymer ?
#
loop_
_entity_poly.entity_id
_entity_poly.type
_entity_poly.pdbx_seq_one_letter_code
_entity_poly.pdbx_strand_id
1 'polypeptide(L)'
;MNKRYFNYLLQNNKRMFLILTFIGFIVFPFNSFLFGFYTFYQLYAYTVMLTVAVFILPVVNYKFLYKSNSVDVYFNLPLTRKQLFTHTYVLSVIELVGPYLLNVVIGMLMVRRFELLPTAVFIVLITSVGLVALLSINILITVKSNSLIDALICSGVYSVIGGILFYAFMFFLSRYVYARELFDFAEYAKYLIFLMSGFNYTFDYNFLGIEFANIDYIYLIYQVAIIGLTYIYALYSFIHRNVEDAGQVSNSRMLYHTLIPIGTLSIMLVATYEFGLGDEMKIFGLAILFIIYLIANFIHHRDLKFRTKYIVIYLSLLLLVNVLGVVIKSTRGFYLSYMMPKNYDHLTVNYNFHFNDGYIRIEDPYKTPSRYDYDVTVKDRKLVNELQKLMLKETDTYYDLKKYNDDNFYFNGRLKVVYRDSDGNELHTFNYAAYSDYKLKMLALFIDYDYKVYWQKYTDSGENKEVLLTKDMLKSLR
;
A
#
# COMPACT_ATOMS: atom_id res chain seq x y z
N MET A 1 1.08 -9.62 38.47
CA MET A 1 0.36 -10.64 37.66
C MET A 1 -0.19 -11.69 38.61
N ASN A 2 -1.49 -12.01 38.57
CA ASN A 2 -2.09 -13.05 39.41
C ASN A 2 -1.84 -14.41 38.76
N LYS A 3 -0.91 -15.19 39.33
CA LYS A 3 -0.44 -16.46 38.75
C LYS A 3 -1.56 -17.50 38.60
N ARG A 4 -2.48 -17.61 39.56
CA ARG A 4 -3.56 -18.60 39.53
C ARG A 4 -4.52 -18.34 38.38
N TYR A 5 -4.94 -17.08 38.21
CA TYR A 5 -5.83 -16.69 37.12
C TYR A 5 -5.16 -16.85 35.75
N PHE A 6 -3.90 -16.46 35.64
CA PHE A 6 -3.16 -16.61 34.39
C PHE A 6 -2.98 -18.09 33.99
N ASN A 7 -2.68 -18.96 34.94
CA ASN A 7 -2.62 -20.41 34.70
C ASN A 7 -3.97 -20.97 34.28
N TYR A 8 -5.07 -20.50 34.89
CA TYR A 8 -6.42 -20.85 34.46
C TYR A 8 -6.68 -20.44 33.00
N LEU A 9 -6.30 -19.22 32.61
CA LEU A 9 -6.44 -18.75 31.23
C LEU A 9 -5.66 -19.61 30.22
N LEU A 10 -4.41 -19.98 30.55
CA LEU A 10 -3.59 -20.88 29.72
C LEU A 10 -4.26 -22.25 29.57
N GLN A 11 -4.79 -22.82 30.65
CA GLN A 11 -5.46 -24.13 30.60
C GLN A 11 -6.78 -24.08 29.82
N ASN A 12 -7.55 -23.00 29.97
CA ASN A 12 -8.84 -22.85 29.31
C ASN A 12 -8.69 -22.61 27.80
N ASN A 13 -7.65 -21.89 27.38
CA ASN A 13 -7.42 -21.57 25.97
C ASN A 13 -6.34 -22.44 25.29
N LYS A 14 -5.83 -23.48 25.96
CA LYS A 14 -4.83 -24.42 25.41
C LYS A 14 -5.19 -24.99 24.03
N ARG A 15 -6.48 -25.13 23.72
CA ARG A 15 -6.95 -25.60 22.42
C ARG A 15 -6.52 -24.67 21.28
N MET A 16 -6.61 -23.36 21.45
CA MET A 16 -6.19 -22.39 20.43
C MET A 16 -4.68 -22.46 20.19
N PHE A 17 -3.90 -22.49 21.27
CA PHE A 17 -2.44 -22.68 21.18
C PHE A 17 -2.07 -23.96 20.42
N LEU A 18 -2.72 -25.08 20.74
CA LEU A 18 -2.48 -26.37 20.09
C LEU A 18 -2.91 -26.35 18.61
N ILE A 19 -4.04 -25.73 18.27
CA ILE A 19 -4.51 -25.61 16.88
C ILE A 19 -3.49 -24.81 16.06
N LEU A 20 -3.07 -23.63 16.55
CA LEU A 20 -2.09 -22.81 15.85
C LEU A 20 -0.74 -23.51 15.72
N THR A 21 -0.34 -24.25 16.76
CA THR A 21 0.88 -25.07 16.71
C THR A 21 0.76 -26.18 15.67
N PHE A 22 -0.36 -26.92 15.65
CA PHE A 22 -0.56 -28.03 14.73
C PHE A 22 -0.66 -27.58 13.27
N ILE A 23 -1.41 -26.53 12.99
CA ILE A 23 -1.49 -25.98 11.62
C ILE A 23 -0.12 -25.44 11.20
N GLY A 24 0.57 -24.70 12.09
CA GLY A 24 1.92 -24.22 11.83
C GLY A 24 2.92 -25.35 11.58
N PHE A 25 2.77 -26.48 12.28
CA PHE A 25 3.57 -27.68 12.08
C PHE A 25 3.41 -28.24 10.66
N ILE A 26 2.18 -28.26 10.14
CA ILE A 26 1.89 -28.73 8.77
C ILE A 26 2.51 -27.78 7.73
N VAL A 27 2.32 -26.48 7.91
CA VAL A 27 2.72 -25.45 6.93
C VAL A 27 4.24 -25.32 6.83
N PHE A 28 4.95 -25.38 7.97
CA PHE A 28 6.38 -25.14 8.00
C PHE A 28 7.20 -26.43 8.28
N PRO A 29 7.31 -26.96 9.50
CA PRO A 29 8.17 -28.10 9.82
C PRO A 29 7.95 -29.35 8.97
N PHE A 30 6.70 -29.80 8.82
CA PHE A 30 6.36 -31.01 8.09
C PHE A 30 6.64 -30.85 6.60
N ASN A 31 6.30 -29.68 6.04
CA ASN A 31 6.57 -29.35 4.65
C ASN A 31 8.10 -29.33 4.38
N SER A 32 8.87 -28.61 5.19
CA SER A 32 10.34 -28.58 5.07
C SER A 32 10.99 -29.96 5.23
N PHE A 33 10.43 -30.82 6.09
CA PHE A 33 10.88 -32.20 6.23
C PHE A 33 10.61 -33.03 4.97
N LEU A 34 9.39 -32.97 4.41
CA LEU A 34 9.01 -33.71 3.21
C LEU A 34 9.86 -33.37 1.98
N PHE A 35 10.19 -32.10 1.81
CA PHE A 35 11.00 -31.64 0.67
C PHE A 35 12.51 -31.76 0.92
N GLY A 36 12.94 -32.12 2.13
CA GLY A 36 14.35 -32.34 2.46
C GLY A 36 15.22 -31.07 2.48
N PHE A 37 14.60 -29.89 2.39
CA PHE A 37 15.29 -28.60 2.46
C PHE A 37 14.51 -27.58 3.29
N TYR A 38 15.25 -26.74 3.99
CA TYR A 38 14.72 -25.56 4.65
C TYR A 38 14.70 -24.42 3.63
N THR A 39 13.52 -23.95 3.24
CA THR A 39 13.40 -22.63 2.61
C THR A 39 12.64 -21.71 3.53
N PHE A 40 13.16 -20.50 3.67
CA PHE A 40 12.45 -19.44 4.33
C PHE A 40 11.11 -19.08 3.64
N TYR A 41 10.81 -19.62 2.44
CA TYR A 41 9.48 -19.54 1.83
C TYR A 41 8.40 -20.23 2.68
N GLN A 42 8.70 -21.39 3.27
CA GLN A 42 7.75 -22.04 4.17
C GLN A 42 7.57 -21.24 5.48
N LEU A 43 8.65 -20.60 5.97
CA LEU A 43 8.56 -19.68 7.10
C LEU A 43 7.67 -18.47 6.78
N TYR A 44 7.83 -17.89 5.59
CA TYR A 44 7.00 -16.80 5.09
C TYR A 44 5.53 -17.21 4.99
N ALA A 45 5.22 -18.37 4.41
CA ALA A 45 3.86 -18.89 4.32
C ALA A 45 3.22 -19.05 5.71
N TYR A 46 3.99 -19.48 6.71
CA TYR A 46 3.50 -19.56 8.08
C TYR A 46 3.23 -18.16 8.69
N THR A 47 4.08 -17.17 8.42
CA THR A 47 3.84 -15.76 8.83
C THR A 47 2.55 -15.19 8.23
N VAL A 48 2.27 -15.47 6.94
CA VAL A 48 1.01 -15.11 6.26
C VAL A 48 -0.18 -15.70 7.01
N MET A 49 -0.11 -16.98 7.35
CA MET A 49 -1.17 -17.67 8.09
C MET A 49 -1.39 -17.07 9.48
N LEU A 50 -0.32 -16.76 10.22
CA LEU A 50 -0.43 -16.14 11.54
C LEU A 50 -1.08 -14.75 11.49
N THR A 51 -0.94 -14.03 10.38
CA THR A 51 -1.66 -12.77 10.20
C THR A 51 -3.17 -12.95 10.13
N VAL A 52 -3.65 -14.06 9.54
CA VAL A 52 -5.07 -14.40 9.62
C VAL A 52 -5.49 -14.68 11.07
N ALA A 53 -4.64 -15.38 11.84
CA ALA A 53 -4.90 -15.68 13.24
C ALA A 53 -4.99 -14.41 14.11
N VAL A 54 -4.24 -13.36 13.77
CA VAL A 54 -4.27 -12.05 14.45
C VAL A 54 -5.66 -11.40 14.43
N PHE A 55 -6.51 -11.69 13.45
CA PHE A 55 -7.90 -11.21 13.41
C PHE A 55 -8.85 -12.02 14.28
N ILE A 56 -8.58 -13.32 14.42
CA ILE A 56 -9.45 -14.26 15.12
C ILE A 56 -9.16 -14.26 16.62
N LEU A 57 -7.88 -14.24 17.01
CA LEU A 57 -7.43 -14.36 18.40
C LEU A 57 -8.05 -13.30 19.33
N PRO A 58 -8.05 -12.00 19.01
CA PRO A 58 -8.68 -10.99 19.85
C PRO A 58 -10.17 -11.25 20.06
N VAL A 59 -10.89 -11.63 19.01
CA VAL A 59 -12.32 -11.90 19.06
C VAL A 59 -12.62 -13.11 19.95
N VAL A 60 -11.82 -14.18 19.86
CA VAL A 60 -11.97 -15.38 20.68
C VAL A 60 -11.67 -15.08 22.15
N ASN A 61 -10.58 -14.39 22.43
CA ASN A 61 -10.10 -14.13 23.79
C ASN A 61 -10.96 -13.09 24.54
N TYR A 62 -11.55 -12.15 23.82
CA TYR A 62 -12.42 -11.11 24.37
C TYR A 62 -13.91 -11.36 24.09
N LYS A 63 -14.31 -12.56 23.65
CA LYS A 63 -15.71 -12.88 23.31
C LYS A 63 -16.71 -12.59 24.44
N PHE A 64 -16.25 -12.62 25.69
CA PHE A 64 -17.07 -12.34 26.86
C PHE A 64 -17.57 -10.89 26.88
N LEU A 65 -16.92 -9.96 26.17
CA LEU A 65 -17.32 -8.55 26.07
C LEU A 65 -18.65 -8.32 25.32
N TYR A 66 -19.11 -9.29 24.55
CA TYR A 66 -20.28 -9.14 23.68
C TYR A 66 -21.59 -9.64 24.30
N LYS A 67 -21.55 -10.19 25.51
CA LYS A 67 -22.73 -10.67 26.24
C LYS A 67 -22.75 -10.05 27.63
N SER A 68 -23.80 -9.31 27.97
CA SER A 68 -23.97 -8.64 29.27
C SER A 68 -23.70 -9.59 30.46
N ASN A 69 -24.37 -10.74 30.47
CA ASN A 69 -24.20 -11.76 31.52
C ASN A 69 -22.74 -12.23 31.67
N SER A 70 -22.00 -12.32 30.56
CA SER A 70 -20.59 -12.70 30.61
C SER A 70 -19.72 -11.55 31.11
N VAL A 71 -19.99 -10.32 30.71
CA VAL A 71 -19.29 -9.13 31.22
C VAL A 71 -19.46 -9.02 32.74
N ASP A 72 -20.68 -9.17 33.25
CA ASP A 72 -20.96 -9.14 34.69
C ASP A 72 -20.16 -10.18 35.46
N VAL A 73 -20.16 -11.44 35.00
CA VAL A 73 -19.40 -12.51 35.65
C VAL A 73 -17.90 -12.20 35.66
N TYR A 74 -17.34 -11.74 34.53
CA TYR A 74 -15.91 -11.47 34.42
C TYR A 74 -15.49 -10.21 35.20
N PHE A 75 -16.32 -9.18 35.26
CA PHE A 75 -16.03 -7.94 35.99
C PHE A 75 -16.21 -8.09 37.51
N ASN A 76 -16.99 -9.08 37.96
CA ASN A 76 -17.14 -9.45 39.37
C ASN A 76 -16.09 -10.44 39.87
N LEU A 77 -15.15 -10.88 39.02
CA LEU A 77 -14.00 -11.66 39.49
C LEU A 77 -13.20 -10.85 40.53
N PRO A 78 -12.51 -11.49 41.49
CA PRO A 78 -11.65 -10.84 42.47
C PRO A 78 -10.32 -10.37 41.83
N LEU A 79 -10.43 -9.62 40.74
CA LEU A 79 -9.35 -9.08 39.91
C LEU A 79 -9.71 -7.65 39.50
N THR A 80 -8.71 -6.78 39.45
CA THR A 80 -8.93 -5.45 38.88
C THR A 80 -9.17 -5.54 37.37
N ARG A 81 -9.96 -4.62 36.78
CA ARG A 81 -10.16 -4.55 35.32
C ARG A 81 -8.82 -4.45 34.56
N LYS A 82 -7.84 -3.73 35.12
CA LYS A 82 -6.48 -3.65 34.59
C LYS A 82 -5.82 -5.02 34.55
N GLN A 83 -5.85 -5.76 35.66
CA GLN A 83 -5.31 -7.12 35.68
C GLN A 83 -6.03 -7.99 34.65
N LEU A 84 -7.36 -8.00 34.63
CA LEU A 84 -8.13 -8.81 33.68
C LEU A 84 -7.68 -8.55 32.23
N PHE A 85 -7.61 -7.28 31.82
CA PHE A 85 -7.13 -6.90 30.48
C PHE A 85 -5.69 -7.35 30.23
N THR A 86 -4.76 -7.03 31.13
CA THR A 86 -3.34 -7.35 30.93
C THR A 86 -3.11 -8.86 30.82
N HIS A 87 -3.79 -9.69 31.61
CA HIS A 87 -3.64 -11.14 31.50
C HIS A 87 -4.17 -11.67 30.16
N THR A 88 -5.34 -11.20 29.70
CA THR A 88 -5.91 -11.60 28.40
C THR A 88 -5.08 -11.10 27.22
N TYR A 89 -4.51 -9.89 27.32
CA TYR A 89 -3.59 -9.35 26.33
C TYR A 89 -2.31 -10.19 26.24
N VAL A 90 -1.65 -10.48 27.37
CA VAL A 90 -0.43 -11.30 27.41
C VAL A 90 -0.71 -12.73 26.92
N LEU A 91 -1.87 -13.30 27.26
CA LEU A 91 -2.31 -14.58 26.72
C LEU A 91 -2.38 -14.54 25.19
N SER A 92 -3.01 -13.52 24.61
CA SER A 92 -3.15 -13.37 23.16
C SER A 92 -1.78 -13.27 22.45
N VAL A 93 -0.82 -12.59 23.07
CA VAL A 93 0.57 -12.53 22.58
C VAL A 93 1.25 -13.90 22.63
N ILE A 94 1.07 -14.65 23.72
CA ILE A 94 1.64 -16.00 23.86
C ILE A 94 1.02 -16.99 22.87
N GLU A 95 -0.29 -16.91 22.64
CA GLU A 95 -1.00 -17.76 21.68
C GLU A 95 -0.59 -17.48 20.24
N LEU A 96 -0.09 -16.28 19.94
CA LEU A 96 0.43 -15.90 18.64
C LEU A 96 1.91 -16.28 18.48
N VAL A 97 2.76 -15.80 19.40
CA VAL A 97 4.23 -15.90 19.30
C VAL A 97 4.74 -17.27 19.75
N GLY A 98 4.08 -17.89 20.74
CA GLY A 98 4.49 -19.18 21.28
C GLY A 98 4.47 -20.30 20.23
N PRO A 99 3.35 -20.53 19.52
CA PRO A 99 3.30 -21.50 18.42
C PRO A 99 4.26 -21.16 17.27
N TYR A 100 4.53 -19.88 17.03
CA TYR A 100 5.46 -19.46 15.99
C TYR A 100 6.89 -19.90 16.30
N LEU A 101 7.40 -19.53 17.48
CA LEU A 101 8.71 -19.93 17.97
C LEU A 101 8.85 -21.45 18.08
N LEU A 102 7.83 -22.12 18.62
CA LEU A 102 7.86 -23.58 18.80
C LEU A 102 8.01 -24.31 17.46
N ASN A 103 7.22 -23.93 16.45
CA ASN A 103 7.32 -24.54 15.13
C ASN A 103 8.65 -24.22 14.44
N VAL A 104 9.24 -23.04 14.65
CA VAL A 104 10.57 -22.72 14.11
C VAL A 104 11.63 -23.66 14.68
N VAL A 105 11.62 -23.86 16.01
CA VAL A 105 12.54 -24.78 16.69
C VAL A 105 12.33 -26.22 16.20
N ILE A 106 11.07 -26.69 16.11
CA ILE A 106 10.74 -28.04 15.62
C ILE A 106 11.21 -28.22 14.17
N GLY A 107 10.93 -27.26 13.28
CA GLY A 107 11.33 -27.34 11.88
C GLY A 107 12.85 -27.42 11.71
N MET A 108 13.60 -26.61 12.48
CA MET A 108 15.06 -26.66 12.46
C MET A 108 15.62 -27.99 12.98
N LEU A 109 15.01 -28.55 14.03
CA LEU A 109 15.37 -29.89 14.54
C LEU A 109 15.12 -30.97 13.48
N MET A 110 14.00 -30.92 12.75
CA MET A 110 13.63 -31.92 11.75
C MET A 110 14.55 -31.89 10.51
N VAL A 111 14.93 -30.70 10.03
CA VAL A 111 15.80 -30.55 8.85
C VAL A 111 17.28 -30.66 9.21
N ARG A 112 17.63 -30.70 10.52
CA ARG A 112 19.00 -30.80 11.04
C ARG A 112 19.92 -29.64 10.58
N ARG A 113 19.35 -28.45 10.42
CA ARG A 113 20.05 -27.22 9.97
C ARG A 113 20.28 -26.25 11.14
N PHE A 114 20.98 -26.72 12.16
CA PHE A 114 21.20 -25.95 13.40
C PHE A 114 22.01 -24.67 13.19
N GLU A 115 22.84 -24.64 12.14
CA GLU A 115 23.61 -23.47 11.73
C GLU A 115 22.71 -22.27 11.35
N LEU A 116 21.47 -22.51 10.92
CA LEU A 116 20.49 -21.48 10.56
C LEU A 116 19.56 -21.09 11.72
N LEU A 117 19.64 -21.79 12.87
CA LEU A 117 18.73 -21.56 13.99
C LEU A 117 18.80 -20.13 14.53
N PRO A 118 19.98 -19.52 14.78
CA PRO A 118 20.05 -18.14 15.26
C PRO A 118 19.37 -17.15 14.30
N THR A 119 19.64 -17.32 13.00
CA THR A 119 19.07 -16.52 11.91
C THR A 119 17.55 -16.62 11.86
N ALA A 120 17.01 -17.83 11.88
CA ALA A 120 15.56 -18.03 11.83
C ALA A 120 14.85 -17.54 13.09
N VAL A 121 15.43 -17.76 14.27
CA VAL A 121 14.89 -17.21 15.53
C VAL A 121 14.88 -15.69 15.48
N PHE A 122 15.95 -15.07 14.98
CA PHE A 122 16.03 -13.62 14.84
C PHE A 122 14.96 -13.05 13.90
N ILE A 123 14.78 -13.66 12.72
CA ILE A 123 13.72 -13.29 11.77
C ILE A 123 12.35 -13.40 12.45
N VAL A 124 12.08 -14.52 13.14
CA VAL A 124 10.82 -14.75 13.84
C VAL A 124 10.56 -13.72 14.94
N LEU A 125 11.59 -13.28 15.65
CA LEU A 125 11.46 -12.23 16.66
C LEU A 125 11.10 -10.89 16.02
N ILE A 126 11.77 -10.49 14.94
CA ILE A 126 11.45 -9.25 14.20
C ILE A 126 10.04 -9.31 13.63
N THR A 127 9.66 -10.41 12.97
CA THR A 127 8.33 -10.56 12.40
C THR A 127 7.24 -10.61 13.48
N SER A 128 7.54 -11.22 14.63
CA SER A 128 6.64 -11.23 15.79
C SER A 128 6.34 -9.83 16.31
N VAL A 129 7.27 -8.88 16.25
CA VAL A 129 6.99 -7.48 16.65
C VAL A 129 5.89 -6.88 15.77
N GLY A 130 5.98 -7.06 14.44
CA GLY A 130 4.93 -6.60 13.52
C GLY A 130 3.58 -7.32 13.74
N LEU A 131 3.61 -8.64 13.91
CA LEU A 131 2.40 -9.43 14.22
C LEU A 131 1.74 -8.99 15.54
N VAL A 132 2.54 -8.67 16.57
CA VAL A 132 2.04 -8.17 17.86
C VAL A 132 1.49 -6.76 17.73
N ALA A 133 2.06 -5.89 16.90
CA ALA A 133 1.48 -4.58 16.61
C ALA A 133 0.10 -4.71 15.97
N LEU A 134 -0.03 -5.57 14.96
CA LEU A 134 -1.32 -5.86 14.32
C LEU A 134 -2.32 -6.48 15.32
N LEU A 135 -1.86 -7.40 16.18
CA LEU A 135 -2.67 -7.96 17.26
C LEU A 135 -3.17 -6.89 18.22
N SER A 136 -2.32 -5.93 18.57
CA SER A 136 -2.65 -4.86 19.51
C SER A 136 -3.71 -3.92 18.93
N ILE A 137 -3.61 -3.58 17.64
CA ILE A 137 -4.65 -2.83 16.91
C ILE A 137 -5.97 -3.59 16.92
N ASN A 138 -5.96 -4.89 16.61
CA ASN A 138 -7.18 -5.70 16.58
C ASN A 138 -7.80 -5.90 17.99
N ILE A 139 -6.97 -6.03 19.03
CA ILE A 139 -7.45 -6.03 20.43
C ILE A 139 -8.12 -4.70 20.76
N LEU A 140 -7.52 -3.56 20.39
CA LEU A 140 -8.15 -2.26 20.60
C LEU A 140 -9.53 -2.18 19.93
N ILE A 141 -9.63 -2.57 18.65
CA ILE A 141 -10.90 -2.56 17.91
C ILE A 141 -11.94 -3.47 18.57
N THR A 142 -11.52 -4.69 18.94
CA THR A 142 -12.34 -5.67 19.64
C THR A 142 -12.88 -5.12 20.96
N VAL A 143 -12.03 -4.47 21.77
CA VAL A 143 -12.42 -3.85 23.04
C VAL A 143 -13.32 -2.62 22.85
N LYS A 144 -13.16 -1.87 21.75
CA LYS A 144 -14.04 -0.74 21.42
C LYS A 144 -15.38 -1.17 20.83
N SER A 145 -15.50 -2.42 20.41
CA SER A 145 -16.70 -2.96 19.79
C SER A 145 -17.66 -3.48 20.85
N ASN A 146 -18.94 -3.15 20.68
CA ASN A 146 -20.02 -3.52 21.56
C ASN A 146 -20.62 -4.88 21.18
N SER A 147 -20.51 -5.26 19.90
CA SER A 147 -21.00 -6.54 19.38
C SER A 147 -19.92 -7.32 18.62
N LEU A 148 -20.11 -8.64 18.53
CA LEU A 148 -19.22 -9.55 17.79
C LEU A 148 -19.14 -9.18 16.30
N ILE A 149 -20.27 -8.84 15.69
CA ILE A 149 -20.36 -8.49 14.27
C ILE A 149 -19.56 -7.21 14.00
N ASP A 150 -19.74 -6.18 14.83
CA ASP A 150 -19.03 -4.92 14.66
C ASP A 150 -17.51 -5.12 14.82
N ALA A 151 -17.09 -5.96 15.76
CA ALA A 151 -15.67 -6.28 15.97
C ALA A 151 -15.05 -6.97 14.75
N LEU A 152 -15.76 -7.89 14.11
CA LEU A 152 -15.29 -8.58 12.90
C LEU A 152 -15.22 -7.63 11.71
N ILE A 153 -16.29 -6.86 11.46
CA ILE A 153 -16.35 -5.90 10.34
C ILE A 153 -15.27 -4.83 10.52
N CYS A 154 -15.18 -4.21 11.70
CA CYS A 154 -14.23 -3.13 11.93
C CYS A 154 -12.79 -3.63 11.92
N SER A 155 -12.50 -4.81 12.46
CA SER A 155 -11.15 -5.42 12.38
C SER A 155 -10.74 -5.65 10.92
N GLY A 156 -11.63 -6.25 10.11
CA GLY A 156 -11.39 -6.46 8.68
C GLY A 156 -11.14 -5.16 7.92
N VAL A 157 -11.97 -4.13 8.13
CA VAL A 157 -11.80 -2.83 7.47
C VAL A 157 -10.49 -2.15 7.92
N TYR A 158 -10.19 -2.13 9.22
CA TYR A 158 -8.96 -1.51 9.74
C TYR A 158 -7.68 -2.14 9.20
N SER A 159 -7.75 -3.41 8.79
CA SER A 159 -6.63 -4.14 8.19
C SER A 159 -6.21 -3.57 6.84
N VAL A 160 -7.17 -3.04 6.09
CA VAL A 160 -6.96 -2.61 4.70
C VAL A 160 -7.11 -1.11 4.51
N ILE A 161 -7.78 -0.40 5.44
CA ILE A 161 -8.14 1.01 5.27
C ILE A 161 -6.94 1.94 5.15
N GLY A 162 -5.88 1.70 5.93
CA GLY A 162 -4.65 2.48 5.83
C GLY A 162 -4.09 2.39 4.42
N GLY A 163 -4.23 1.22 3.81
CA GLY A 163 -3.75 1.01 2.47
C GLY A 163 -4.60 1.55 1.34
N ILE A 164 -5.91 1.39 1.47
CA ILE A 164 -6.87 2.04 0.59
C ILE A 164 -6.66 3.57 0.60
N LEU A 165 -6.46 4.16 1.78
CA LEU A 165 -6.23 5.60 1.92
C LEU A 165 -4.90 6.04 1.29
N PHE A 166 -3.82 5.30 1.52
CA PHE A 166 -2.53 5.57 0.90
C PHE A 166 -2.63 5.55 -0.63
N TYR A 167 -3.19 4.48 -1.21
CA TYR A 167 -3.37 4.38 -2.65
C TYR A 167 -4.25 5.50 -3.20
N ALA A 168 -5.37 5.77 -2.54
CA ALA A 168 -6.25 6.85 -2.93
C ALA A 168 -5.54 8.20 -2.97
N PHE A 169 -4.71 8.48 -1.97
CA PHE A 169 -3.90 9.69 -1.94
C PHE A 169 -2.83 9.72 -3.05
N MET A 170 -2.21 8.59 -3.37
CA MET A 170 -1.24 8.51 -4.48
C MET A 170 -1.90 8.72 -5.85
N PHE A 171 -3.09 8.15 -6.09
CA PHE A 171 -3.90 8.43 -7.28
C PHE A 171 -4.31 9.89 -7.36
N PHE A 172 -4.66 10.48 -6.22
CA PHE A 172 -4.94 11.90 -6.14
C PHE A 172 -3.71 12.74 -6.48
N LEU A 173 -2.54 12.43 -5.92
CA LEU A 173 -1.30 13.14 -6.22
C LEU A 173 -0.89 13.00 -7.69
N SER A 174 -1.02 11.82 -8.30
CA SER A 174 -0.63 11.62 -9.70
C SER A 174 -1.46 12.45 -10.69
N ARG A 175 -2.66 12.91 -10.27
CA ARG A 175 -3.45 13.87 -11.05
C ARG A 175 -2.84 15.27 -11.05
N TYR A 176 -2.27 15.72 -9.93
CA TYR A 176 -1.82 17.11 -9.74
C TYR A 176 -0.30 17.31 -9.80
N VAL A 177 0.49 16.25 -9.57
CA VAL A 177 1.95 16.26 -9.68
C VAL A 177 2.33 15.87 -11.10
N TYR A 178 2.74 16.87 -11.88
CA TYR A 178 3.09 16.66 -13.27
C TYR A 178 4.36 15.84 -13.45
N ALA A 179 4.31 14.97 -14.45
CA ALA A 179 5.42 14.24 -15.04
C ALA A 179 6.31 13.43 -14.10
N ARG A 180 5.89 13.18 -12.87
CA ARG A 180 6.61 12.31 -11.94
C ARG A 180 5.84 11.01 -11.77
N GLU A 181 6.50 9.89 -12.02
CA GLU A 181 5.95 8.61 -11.56
C GLU A 181 6.07 8.60 -10.04
N LEU A 182 4.93 8.85 -9.38
CA LEU A 182 4.80 8.62 -7.95
C LEU A 182 4.45 7.16 -7.65
N PHE A 183 4.24 6.32 -8.68
CA PHE A 183 3.66 4.99 -8.56
C PHE A 183 4.67 3.91 -8.95
N ASP A 184 5.41 3.39 -7.98
CA ASP A 184 5.97 2.04 -8.05
C ASP A 184 5.15 1.12 -7.14
N PHE A 185 4.19 0.41 -7.72
CA PHE A 185 3.32 -0.51 -6.97
C PHE A 185 4.12 -1.49 -6.11
N ALA A 186 5.25 -1.98 -6.59
CA ALA A 186 6.05 -2.97 -5.88
C ALA A 186 6.76 -2.35 -4.66
N GLU A 187 7.29 -1.14 -4.79
CA GLU A 187 7.93 -0.43 -3.69
C GLU A 187 6.92 0.09 -2.65
N TYR A 188 5.75 0.57 -3.11
CA TYR A 188 4.72 1.09 -2.21
C TYR A 188 3.86 0.02 -1.54
N ALA A 189 3.67 -1.12 -2.20
CA ALA A 189 3.16 -2.31 -1.54
C ALA A 189 3.98 -2.63 -0.29
N LYS A 190 5.30 -2.40 -0.26
CA LYS A 190 6.15 -2.60 0.94
C LYS A 190 5.74 -1.71 2.11
N TYR A 191 5.24 -0.50 1.87
CA TYR A 191 4.76 0.43 2.90
C TYR A 191 3.32 0.17 3.36
N LEU A 192 2.52 -0.49 2.52
CA LEU A 192 1.20 -1.03 2.91
C LEU A 192 1.35 -2.29 3.75
N ILE A 193 2.35 -3.06 3.35
CA ILE A 193 3.00 -4.09 4.13
C ILE A 193 3.72 -3.47 5.34
N PHE A 194 3.76 -2.17 5.64
CA PHE A 194 4.46 -1.66 6.84
C PHE A 194 3.77 -2.02 8.18
N LEU A 195 2.48 -2.39 8.16
CA LEU A 195 1.82 -3.10 9.28
C LEU A 195 2.05 -4.63 9.21
N MET A 196 2.56 -5.12 8.09
CA MET A 196 2.93 -6.50 7.80
C MET A 196 4.45 -6.63 7.51
N SER A 197 5.36 -5.74 7.93
CA SER A 197 6.69 -5.66 7.27
C SER A 197 7.72 -6.61 7.85
N GLY A 198 7.34 -7.35 8.90
CA GLY A 198 7.96 -8.65 9.16
C GLY A 198 8.00 -9.55 7.91
N PHE A 199 7.03 -9.39 7.01
CA PHE A 199 6.97 -10.09 5.75
C PHE A 199 8.08 -9.66 4.79
N ASN A 200 8.42 -8.37 4.70
CA ASN A 200 9.48 -7.87 3.82
C ASN A 200 10.85 -8.37 4.27
N TYR A 201 11.15 -8.40 5.58
CA TYR A 201 12.41 -9.00 6.06
C TYR A 201 12.53 -10.50 5.73
N THR A 202 11.41 -11.23 5.78
CA THR A 202 11.40 -12.64 5.38
C THR A 202 11.45 -12.77 3.86
N PHE A 203 10.83 -11.87 3.09
CA PHE A 203 10.77 -11.90 1.62
C PHE A 203 12.09 -11.44 0.97
N ASP A 204 12.68 -10.33 1.42
CA ASP A 204 13.94 -9.76 0.91
C ASP A 204 15.13 -10.71 1.14
N TYR A 205 15.15 -11.42 2.28
CA TYR A 205 16.13 -12.48 2.52
C TYR A 205 15.96 -13.66 1.53
N ASN A 206 14.73 -13.99 1.16
CA ASN A 206 14.41 -15.19 0.35
C ASN A 206 14.59 -14.99 -1.13
N PHE A 207 14.31 -13.77 -1.61
CA PHE A 207 14.21 -13.48 -3.03
C PHE A 207 15.41 -12.69 -3.54
N LEU A 208 16.05 -11.89 -2.69
CA LEU A 208 17.11 -10.96 -3.10
C LEU A 208 18.49 -11.29 -2.50
N GLY A 209 18.58 -12.27 -1.59
CA GLY A 209 19.85 -12.69 -0.99
C GLY A 209 20.55 -11.57 -0.18
N ILE A 210 19.78 -10.58 0.28
CA ILE A 210 20.30 -9.39 0.97
C ILE A 210 20.73 -9.77 2.39
N GLU A 211 21.99 -9.49 2.74
CA GLU A 211 22.52 -9.64 4.10
C GLU A 211 21.79 -8.71 5.10
N PHE A 212 21.84 -9.05 6.38
CA PHE A 212 21.25 -8.34 7.54
C PHE A 212 21.65 -6.86 7.72
N ALA A 213 22.34 -6.25 6.76
CA ALA A 213 23.06 -5.00 6.88
C ALA A 213 22.19 -3.78 7.18
N ASN A 214 20.87 -3.82 6.95
CA ASN A 214 19.99 -2.67 7.20
C ASN A 214 18.68 -3.08 7.90
N ILE A 215 18.76 -3.40 9.19
CA ILE A 215 17.57 -3.34 10.05
C ILE A 215 17.14 -1.87 10.09
N ASP A 216 15.97 -1.59 9.55
CA ASP A 216 15.33 -0.29 9.71
C ASP A 216 14.89 -0.13 11.18
N TYR A 217 15.79 0.47 11.98
CA TYR A 217 15.52 0.76 13.39
C TYR A 217 14.32 1.72 13.54
N ILE A 218 14.05 2.57 12.56
CA ILE A 218 12.87 3.45 12.57
C ILE A 218 11.60 2.60 12.50
N TYR A 219 11.59 1.56 11.67
CA TYR A 219 10.49 0.59 11.64
C TYR A 219 10.29 -0.10 13.00
N LEU A 220 11.35 -0.61 13.64
CA LEU A 220 11.21 -1.30 14.93
C LEU A 220 10.64 -0.36 16.01
N ILE A 221 11.16 0.87 16.09
CA ILE A 221 10.69 1.90 17.02
C ILE A 221 9.22 2.22 16.75
N TYR A 222 8.82 2.35 15.48
CA TYR A 222 7.44 2.60 15.08
C TYR A 222 6.49 1.47 15.51
N GLN A 223 6.86 0.21 15.32
CA GLN A 223 6.02 -0.93 15.75
C GLN A 223 5.88 -0.99 17.27
N VAL A 224 6.97 -0.79 18.00
CA VAL A 224 6.94 -0.73 19.47
C VAL A 224 6.06 0.43 19.95
N ALA A 225 6.11 1.58 19.27
CA ALA A 225 5.23 2.70 19.55
C ALA A 225 3.76 2.36 19.30
N ILE A 226 3.42 1.70 18.18
CA ILE A 226 2.06 1.22 17.91
C ILE A 226 1.59 0.28 19.02
N ILE A 227 2.39 -0.73 19.38
CA ILE A 227 2.07 -1.69 20.45
C ILE A 227 1.77 -0.95 21.74
N GLY A 228 2.65 -0.04 22.15
CA GLY A 228 2.50 0.74 23.39
C GLY A 228 1.24 1.62 23.37
N LEU A 229 1.05 2.41 22.31
CA LEU A 229 -0.09 3.34 22.20
C LEU A 229 -1.43 2.60 22.14
N THR A 230 -1.52 1.52 21.35
CA THR A 230 -2.75 0.73 21.22
C THR A 230 -3.03 -0.06 22.50
N TYR A 231 -2.01 -0.61 23.16
CA TYR A 231 -2.18 -1.24 24.47
C TYR A 231 -2.72 -0.26 25.51
N ILE A 232 -2.13 0.94 25.63
CA ILE A 232 -2.55 1.97 26.58
C ILE A 232 -4.01 2.38 26.29
N TYR A 233 -4.35 2.61 25.02
CA TYR A 233 -5.69 3.04 24.67
C TYR A 233 -6.74 1.93 24.84
N ALA A 234 -6.37 0.68 24.53
CA ALA A 234 -7.23 -0.48 24.74
C ALA A 234 -7.46 -0.72 26.23
N LEU A 235 -6.41 -0.63 27.05
CA LEU A 235 -6.50 -0.72 28.50
C LEU A 235 -7.42 0.37 29.07
N TYR A 236 -7.20 1.63 28.67
CA TYR A 236 -8.07 2.74 29.09
C TYR A 236 -9.53 2.47 28.73
N SER A 237 -9.78 2.05 27.49
CA SER A 237 -11.13 1.76 27.00
C SER A 237 -11.78 0.57 27.71
N PHE A 238 -11.01 -0.47 28.04
CA PHE A 238 -11.49 -1.64 28.76
C PHE A 238 -11.88 -1.28 30.20
N ILE A 239 -11.06 -0.48 30.89
CA ILE A 239 -11.32 -0.07 32.28
C ILE A 239 -12.62 0.74 32.36
N HIS A 240 -12.87 1.62 31.40
CA HIS A 240 -14.03 2.53 31.40
C HIS A 240 -15.26 1.99 30.65
N ARG A 241 -15.24 0.72 30.25
CA ARG A 241 -16.38 0.09 29.55
C ARG A 241 -17.56 -0.09 30.51
N ASN A 242 -18.76 0.26 30.04
CA ASN A 242 -20.01 -0.05 30.75
C ASN A 242 -20.49 -1.45 30.38
N VAL A 243 -21.11 -2.13 31.35
CA VAL A 243 -21.66 -3.47 31.11
C VAL A 243 -22.81 -3.42 30.10
N GLU A 244 -23.64 -2.38 30.18
CA GLU A 244 -24.82 -2.16 29.34
C GLU A 244 -24.49 -1.99 27.86
N ASP A 245 -23.24 -1.63 27.53
CA ASP A 245 -22.78 -1.54 26.15
C ASP A 245 -22.70 -2.92 25.47
N ALA A 246 -22.61 -4.01 26.23
CA ALA A 246 -22.45 -5.36 25.67
C ALA A 246 -23.67 -5.78 24.83
N GLY A 247 -23.43 -6.13 23.57
CA GLY A 247 -24.47 -6.53 22.61
C GLY A 247 -25.17 -5.38 21.90
N GLN A 248 -24.93 -4.13 22.32
CA GLN A 248 -25.46 -2.94 21.67
C GLN A 248 -24.71 -2.60 20.37
N VAL A 249 -25.25 -1.66 19.60
CA VAL A 249 -24.55 -1.09 18.43
C VAL A 249 -23.32 -0.34 18.91
N SER A 250 -22.18 -0.57 18.25
CA SER A 250 -20.93 0.09 18.63
C SER A 250 -20.95 1.58 18.31
N ASN A 251 -20.85 2.42 19.34
CA ASN A 251 -20.96 3.88 19.22
C ASN A 251 -19.61 4.63 19.29
N SER A 252 -18.51 3.90 19.41
CA SER A 252 -17.16 4.48 19.47
C SER A 252 -16.87 5.34 18.24
N ARG A 253 -16.28 6.53 18.46
CA ARG A 253 -15.80 7.41 17.38
C ARG A 253 -14.77 6.71 16.49
N MET A 254 -13.98 5.78 17.03
CA MET A 254 -12.94 5.05 16.30
C MET A 254 -13.53 4.00 15.33
N LEU A 255 -14.80 3.63 15.43
CA LEU A 255 -15.37 2.59 14.56
C LEU A 255 -16.02 3.25 13.34
N TYR A 256 -17.28 2.92 13.05
CA TYR A 256 -18.02 3.40 11.88
C TYR A 256 -18.00 4.93 11.70
N HIS A 257 -18.00 5.69 12.79
CA HIS A 257 -17.91 7.16 12.77
C HIS A 257 -16.64 7.70 12.08
N THR A 258 -15.54 6.95 12.11
CA THR A 258 -14.29 7.33 11.43
C THR A 258 -14.09 6.51 10.16
N LEU A 259 -14.41 5.22 10.17
CA LEU A 259 -14.21 4.32 9.03
C LEU A 259 -15.04 4.73 7.81
N ILE A 260 -16.30 5.11 7.99
CA ILE A 260 -17.17 5.49 6.87
C ILE A 260 -16.66 6.78 6.19
N PRO A 261 -16.37 7.89 6.93
CA PRO A 261 -15.78 9.08 6.33
C PRO A 261 -14.43 8.82 5.65
N ILE A 262 -13.51 8.05 6.28
CA ILE A 262 -12.20 7.76 5.67
C ILE A 262 -12.38 6.95 4.38
N GLY A 263 -13.20 5.89 4.38
CA GLY A 263 -13.46 5.11 3.18
C GLY A 263 -14.08 5.94 2.06
N THR A 264 -14.99 6.85 2.42
CA THR A 264 -15.61 7.78 1.46
C THR A 264 -14.58 8.76 0.90
N LEU A 265 -13.74 9.34 1.76
CA LEU A 265 -12.65 10.21 1.36
C LEU A 265 -11.70 9.50 0.39
N SER A 266 -11.34 8.24 0.67
CA SER A 266 -10.48 7.45 -0.23
C SER A 266 -11.09 7.30 -1.62
N ILE A 267 -12.38 6.97 -1.72
CA ILE A 267 -13.05 6.85 -3.03
C ILE A 267 -13.14 8.22 -3.71
N MET A 268 -13.42 9.30 -2.99
CA MET A 268 -13.44 10.66 -3.55
C MET A 268 -12.08 11.08 -4.11
N LEU A 269 -10.99 10.79 -3.38
CA LEU A 269 -9.63 11.06 -3.84
C LEU A 269 -9.33 10.32 -5.14
N VAL A 270 -9.69 9.04 -5.24
CA VAL A 270 -9.57 8.26 -6.49
C VAL A 270 -10.45 8.83 -7.60
N ALA A 271 -11.67 9.26 -7.29
CA ALA A 271 -12.59 9.81 -8.29
C ALA A 271 -12.10 11.11 -8.95
N THR A 272 -11.13 11.81 -8.34
CA THR A 272 -10.48 12.96 -8.99
C THR A 272 -9.53 12.56 -10.12
N TYR A 273 -9.06 11.31 -10.12
CA TYR A 273 -8.20 10.78 -11.15
C TYR A 273 -8.97 10.67 -12.47
N GLU A 274 -8.38 11.12 -13.57
CA GLU A 274 -9.03 11.08 -14.88
C GLU A 274 -9.02 9.67 -15.45
N PHE A 275 -10.13 8.97 -15.29
CA PHE A 275 -10.43 7.74 -16.03
C PHE A 275 -10.91 8.00 -17.47
N GLY A 276 -10.68 9.20 -18.02
CA GLY A 276 -11.21 9.60 -19.33
C GLY A 276 -12.73 9.78 -19.36
N LEU A 277 -13.37 9.90 -18.19
CA LEU A 277 -14.80 10.14 -18.07
C LEU A 277 -15.10 11.64 -18.16
N GLY A 278 -16.14 12.01 -18.91
CA GLY A 278 -16.63 13.38 -18.98
C GLY A 278 -17.10 13.90 -17.61
N ASP A 279 -17.13 15.22 -17.43
CA ASP A 279 -17.42 15.84 -16.14
C ASP A 279 -18.82 15.48 -15.60
N GLU A 280 -19.79 15.24 -16.48
CA GLU A 280 -21.13 14.74 -16.11
C GLU A 280 -21.07 13.38 -15.42
N MET A 281 -20.26 12.44 -15.93
CA MET A 281 -20.10 11.11 -15.33
C MET A 281 -19.38 11.19 -13.98
N LYS A 282 -18.46 12.14 -13.79
CA LYS A 282 -17.82 12.38 -12.49
C LYS A 282 -18.82 12.88 -11.46
N ILE A 283 -19.66 13.85 -11.82
CA ILE A 283 -20.72 14.37 -10.95
C ILE A 283 -21.71 13.26 -10.58
N PHE A 284 -22.13 12.46 -11.57
CA PHE A 284 -23.00 11.31 -11.34
C PHE A 284 -22.36 10.26 -10.41
N GLY A 285 -21.07 9.96 -10.59
CA GLY A 285 -20.32 9.07 -9.71
C GLY A 285 -20.24 9.56 -8.27
N LEU A 286 -20.05 10.87 -8.06
CA LEU A 286 -20.10 11.48 -6.73
C LEU A 286 -21.51 11.37 -6.11
N ALA A 287 -22.56 11.59 -6.89
CA ALA A 287 -23.94 11.42 -6.41
C ALA A 287 -24.23 9.97 -5.97
N ILE A 288 -23.77 8.97 -6.74
CA ILE A 288 -23.85 7.55 -6.33
C ILE A 288 -23.06 7.30 -5.05
N LEU A 289 -21.84 7.85 -4.94
CA LEU A 289 -21.02 7.71 -3.74
C LEU A 289 -21.72 8.30 -2.50
N PHE A 290 -22.47 9.39 -2.66
CA PHE A 290 -23.28 9.94 -1.58
C PHE A 290 -24.37 8.96 -1.13
N ILE A 291 -25.05 8.28 -2.06
CA ILE A 291 -26.04 7.25 -1.73
C ILE A 291 -25.38 6.08 -0.97
N ILE A 292 -24.22 5.59 -1.44
CA ILE A 292 -23.46 4.53 -0.76
C ILE A 292 -23.05 4.96 0.65
N TYR A 293 -22.58 6.20 0.81
CA TYR A 293 -22.24 6.78 2.10
C TYR A 293 -23.45 6.83 3.05
N LEU A 294 -24.63 7.21 2.57
CA LEU A 294 -25.86 7.18 3.36
C LEU A 294 -26.25 5.75 3.77
N ILE A 295 -26.19 4.79 2.84
CA ILE A 295 -26.45 3.37 3.11
C ILE A 295 -25.51 2.85 4.20
N ALA A 296 -24.21 3.15 4.12
CA ALA A 296 -23.23 2.74 5.12
C ALA A 296 -23.57 3.31 6.52
N ASN A 297 -24.01 4.57 6.59
CA ASN A 297 -24.43 5.19 7.85
C ASN A 297 -25.74 4.60 8.39
N PHE A 298 -26.66 4.18 7.51
CA PHE A 298 -27.89 3.47 7.90
C PHE A 298 -27.59 2.08 8.45
N ILE A 299 -26.68 1.32 7.81
CA ILE A 299 -26.22 0.03 8.32
C ILE A 299 -25.60 0.20 9.71
N HIS A 300 -24.77 1.23 9.90
CA HIS A 300 -24.18 1.53 11.21
C HIS A 300 -25.24 1.79 12.29
N HIS A 301 -26.24 2.63 12.02
CA HIS A 301 -27.23 3.02 13.02
C HIS A 301 -28.39 2.03 13.17
N ARG A 302 -28.55 1.09 12.22
CA ARG A 302 -29.70 0.18 12.11
C ARG A 302 -31.05 0.92 12.11
N ASP A 303 -31.04 2.17 11.65
CA ASP A 303 -32.19 3.07 11.62
C ASP A 303 -32.11 3.96 10.37
N LEU A 304 -33.24 4.16 9.70
CA LEU A 304 -33.37 4.91 8.43
C LEU A 304 -33.64 6.41 8.66
N LYS A 305 -33.32 6.95 9.83
CA LYS A 305 -33.48 8.38 10.12
C LYS A 305 -32.46 9.20 9.36
N PHE A 306 -32.95 10.05 8.47
CA PHE A 306 -32.16 11.03 7.76
C PHE A 306 -31.62 12.09 8.73
N ARG A 307 -30.30 12.26 8.81
CA ARG A 307 -29.65 13.25 9.68
C ARG A 307 -28.86 14.23 8.84
N THR A 308 -29.13 15.53 9.01
CA THR A 308 -28.44 16.62 8.31
C THR A 308 -26.92 16.58 8.50
N LYS A 309 -26.46 16.09 9.65
CA LYS A 309 -25.03 15.87 9.94
C LYS A 309 -24.30 15.06 8.86
N TYR A 310 -24.94 14.04 8.26
CA TYR A 310 -24.29 13.21 7.24
C TYR A 310 -24.06 14.00 5.94
N ILE A 311 -25.01 14.84 5.54
CA ILE A 311 -24.83 15.74 4.40
C ILE A 311 -23.66 16.68 4.65
N VAL A 312 -23.61 17.31 5.83
CA VAL A 312 -22.54 18.25 6.17
C VAL A 312 -21.17 17.58 6.12
N ILE A 313 -21.03 16.37 6.67
CA ILE A 313 -19.76 15.62 6.62
C ILE A 313 -19.38 15.32 5.17
N TYR A 314 -20.30 14.80 4.36
CA TYR A 314 -20.02 14.48 2.97
C TYR A 314 -19.58 15.71 2.15
N LEU A 315 -20.31 16.83 2.28
CA LEU A 315 -19.94 18.09 1.65
C LEU A 315 -18.60 18.63 2.15
N SER A 316 -18.28 18.43 3.42
CA SER A 316 -16.98 18.82 3.99
C SER A 316 -15.84 17.97 3.42
N LEU A 317 -16.04 16.67 3.20
CA LEU A 317 -15.07 15.80 2.53
C LEU A 317 -14.86 16.22 1.07
N LEU A 318 -15.93 16.53 0.35
CA LEU A 318 -15.85 17.01 -1.02
C LEU A 318 -15.11 18.35 -1.10
N LEU A 319 -15.41 19.29 -0.19
CA LEU A 319 -14.70 20.56 -0.07
C LEU A 319 -13.21 20.31 0.23
N LEU A 320 -12.90 19.41 1.16
CA LEU A 320 -11.53 19.05 1.53
C LEU A 320 -10.72 18.56 0.31
N VAL A 321 -11.26 17.64 -0.48
CA VAL A 321 -10.59 17.12 -1.68
C VAL A 321 -10.31 18.23 -2.69
N ASN A 322 -11.27 19.13 -2.91
CA ASN A 322 -11.09 20.27 -3.81
C ASN A 322 -10.04 21.27 -3.29
N VAL A 323 -10.10 21.62 -2.01
CA VAL A 323 -9.12 22.51 -1.37
C VAL A 323 -7.71 21.90 -1.46
N LEU A 324 -7.56 20.60 -1.18
CA LEU A 324 -6.29 19.90 -1.35
C LEU A 324 -5.77 19.99 -2.79
N GLY A 325 -6.64 19.82 -3.79
CA GLY A 325 -6.27 19.91 -5.20
C GLY A 325 -5.81 21.32 -5.57
N VAL A 326 -6.51 22.36 -5.09
CA VAL A 326 -6.12 23.76 -5.27
C VAL A 326 -4.77 24.04 -4.60
N VAL A 327 -4.57 23.57 -3.36
CA VAL A 327 -3.31 23.74 -2.64
C VAL A 327 -2.16 23.10 -3.41
N ILE A 328 -2.28 21.84 -3.83
CA ILE A 328 -1.23 21.14 -4.59
C ILE A 328 -0.93 21.86 -5.90
N LYS A 329 -1.95 22.30 -6.63
CA LYS A 329 -1.75 23.05 -7.88
C LYS A 329 -1.07 24.39 -7.63
N SER A 330 -1.48 25.12 -6.59
CA SER A 330 -0.90 26.41 -6.21
C SER A 330 0.56 26.31 -5.77
N THR A 331 0.95 25.18 -5.17
CA THR A 331 2.34 24.88 -4.79
C THR A 331 3.12 24.17 -5.90
N ARG A 332 2.57 24.10 -7.12
CA ARG A 332 3.16 23.44 -8.29
C ARG A 332 3.59 21.99 -7.98
N GLY A 333 2.69 21.24 -7.35
CA GLY A 333 2.95 19.87 -6.91
C GLY A 333 3.91 19.77 -5.73
N PHE A 334 3.90 20.75 -4.82
CA PHE A 334 4.91 20.90 -3.75
C PHE A 334 6.36 20.89 -4.26
N TYR A 335 6.58 21.42 -5.46
CA TYR A 335 7.85 21.35 -6.18
C TYR A 335 8.39 19.94 -6.45
N LEU A 336 7.59 18.89 -6.23
CA LEU A 336 8.03 17.51 -6.44
C LEU A 336 8.38 17.24 -7.92
N SER A 337 7.72 17.89 -8.87
CA SER A 337 8.03 17.82 -10.30
C SER A 337 9.39 18.46 -10.67
N TYR A 338 9.95 19.29 -9.79
CA TYR A 338 11.20 20.04 -10.03
C TYR A 338 12.43 19.37 -9.40
N MET A 339 12.24 18.33 -8.57
CA MET A 339 13.33 17.65 -7.87
C MET A 339 14.05 16.65 -8.78
N MET A 340 15.04 17.13 -9.54
CA MET A 340 15.93 16.28 -10.34
C MET A 340 17.04 15.67 -9.47
N PRO A 341 17.37 14.38 -9.61
CA PRO A 341 18.48 13.78 -8.87
C PRO A 341 19.81 14.41 -9.27
N LYS A 342 20.71 14.53 -8.29
CA LYS A 342 22.06 15.09 -8.47
C LYS A 342 23.13 14.02 -8.71
N ASN A 343 22.88 12.80 -8.26
CA ASN A 343 23.85 11.69 -8.27
C ASN A 343 23.37 10.61 -9.25
N TYR A 344 23.48 10.87 -10.56
CA TYR A 344 23.19 9.90 -11.61
C TYR A 344 24.40 9.76 -12.54
N ASP A 345 24.57 8.59 -13.15
CA ASP A 345 25.61 8.34 -14.14
C ASP A 345 25.14 8.72 -15.54
N HIS A 346 23.93 8.28 -15.90
CA HIS A 346 23.34 8.52 -17.21
C HIS A 346 21.82 8.61 -17.16
N LEU A 347 21.25 9.13 -18.25
CA LEU A 347 19.82 9.19 -18.50
C LEU A 347 19.43 8.12 -19.53
N THR A 348 18.34 7.41 -19.30
CA THR A 348 17.64 6.67 -20.35
C THR A 348 16.37 7.43 -20.70
N VAL A 349 16.24 7.84 -21.95
CA VAL A 349 15.06 8.53 -22.46
C VAL A 349 14.33 7.58 -23.38
N ASN A 350 13.18 7.10 -22.91
CA ASN A 350 12.24 6.31 -23.69
C ASN A 350 11.16 7.24 -24.26
N TYR A 351 11.00 7.23 -25.57
CA TYR A 351 9.94 7.94 -26.26
C TYR A 351 9.00 6.94 -26.92
N ASN A 352 7.80 6.82 -26.37
CA ASN A 352 6.73 6.01 -26.92
C ASN A 352 5.79 6.89 -27.74
N PHE A 353 5.48 6.46 -28.96
CA PHE A 353 4.58 7.12 -29.87
C PHE A 353 3.49 6.14 -30.35
N HIS A 354 2.22 6.50 -30.17
CA HIS A 354 1.08 5.78 -30.74
C HIS A 354 0.36 6.62 -31.80
N PHE A 355 0.32 6.14 -33.04
CA PHE A 355 -0.61 6.65 -34.05
C PHE A 355 -1.98 6.01 -33.82
N ASN A 356 -3.00 6.84 -33.62
CA ASN A 356 -4.38 6.36 -33.70
C ASN A 356 -4.83 6.60 -35.15
N ASP A 357 -4.99 5.52 -35.93
CA ASP A 357 -5.18 5.49 -37.40
C ASP A 357 -6.41 6.25 -37.95
N GLY A 358 -7.13 7.02 -37.12
CA GLY A 358 -8.37 7.70 -37.52
C GLY A 358 -8.20 9.02 -38.29
N TYR A 359 -7.03 9.67 -38.25
CA TYR A 359 -6.91 11.08 -38.69
C TYR A 359 -5.83 11.38 -39.73
N ILE A 360 -4.97 10.42 -40.05
CA ILE A 360 -4.01 10.56 -41.16
C ILE A 360 -4.34 9.46 -42.16
N ARG A 361 -4.94 9.81 -43.30
CA ARG A 361 -5.00 8.91 -44.46
C ARG A 361 -3.57 8.77 -44.99
N ILE A 362 -2.82 7.83 -44.41
CA ILE A 362 -1.59 7.32 -45.02
C ILE A 362 -2.03 6.19 -45.95
N GLU A 363 -1.59 6.23 -47.21
CA GLU A 363 -2.11 5.41 -48.32
C GLU A 363 -1.88 3.89 -48.19
N ASP A 364 -1.31 3.37 -47.09
CA ASP A 364 -1.07 1.93 -46.92
C ASP A 364 -1.14 1.50 -45.43
N PRO A 365 -2.34 1.22 -44.88
CA PRO A 365 -2.54 0.87 -43.45
C PRO A 365 -1.91 -0.47 -43.03
N TYR A 366 -1.34 -1.24 -43.96
CA TYR A 366 -0.73 -2.55 -43.68
C TYR A 366 0.80 -2.50 -43.51
N LYS A 367 1.45 -1.34 -43.64
CA LYS A 367 2.93 -1.22 -43.56
C LYS A 367 3.49 -0.36 -42.43
N THR A 368 2.67 0.40 -41.72
CA THR A 368 3.12 1.30 -40.66
C THR A 368 2.87 0.69 -39.28
N PRO A 369 3.92 0.53 -38.44
CA PRO A 369 3.74 0.17 -37.03
C PRO A 369 2.79 1.15 -36.33
N SER A 370 1.78 0.64 -35.64
CA SER A 370 0.83 1.42 -34.83
C SER A 370 1.48 2.01 -33.56
N ARG A 371 2.72 1.61 -33.25
CA ARG A 371 3.50 2.05 -32.10
C ARG A 371 4.99 2.14 -32.45
N TYR A 372 5.63 3.23 -32.07
CA TYR A 372 7.08 3.41 -32.12
C TYR A 372 7.61 3.66 -30.71
N ASP A 373 8.49 2.79 -30.22
CA ASP A 373 9.23 2.99 -28.98
C ASP A 373 10.70 3.27 -29.31
N TYR A 374 11.22 4.40 -28.83
CA TYR A 374 12.63 4.79 -28.99
C TYR A 374 13.30 4.82 -27.63
N ASP A 375 14.34 4.02 -27.43
CA ASP A 375 15.20 4.09 -26.25
C ASP A 375 16.53 4.75 -26.60
N VAL A 376 16.82 5.88 -25.94
CA VAL A 376 18.08 6.60 -26.10
C VAL A 376 18.77 6.74 -24.75
N THR A 377 19.96 6.17 -24.64
CA THR A 377 20.82 6.36 -23.47
C THR A 377 21.71 7.59 -23.69
N VAL A 378 21.53 8.60 -22.84
CA VAL A 378 22.28 9.85 -22.85
C VAL A 378 23.31 9.87 -21.72
N LYS A 379 24.59 9.93 -22.10
CA LYS A 379 25.73 10.12 -21.18
C LYS A 379 26.36 11.50 -21.26
N ASP A 380 26.07 12.28 -22.31
CA ASP A 380 26.64 13.63 -22.48
C ASP A 380 25.96 14.64 -21.53
N ARG A 381 26.72 15.15 -20.56
CA ARG A 381 26.25 16.13 -19.58
C ARG A 381 25.69 17.41 -20.21
N LYS A 382 26.19 17.86 -21.36
CA LYS A 382 25.65 19.06 -22.04
C LYS A 382 24.21 18.80 -22.49
N LEU A 383 24.00 17.67 -23.16
CA LEU A 383 22.69 17.24 -23.62
C LEU A 383 21.74 16.97 -22.45
N VAL A 384 22.22 16.33 -21.37
CA VAL A 384 21.42 16.14 -20.16
C VAL A 384 20.93 17.48 -19.60
N ASN A 385 21.80 18.47 -19.49
CA ASN A 385 21.44 19.79 -18.99
C ASN A 385 20.40 20.50 -19.89
N GLU A 386 20.48 20.32 -21.20
CA GLU A 386 19.50 20.87 -22.14
C GLU A 386 18.14 20.16 -22.03
N LEU A 387 18.13 18.83 -21.91
CA LEU A 387 16.92 18.04 -21.66
C LEU A 387 16.26 18.45 -20.34
N GLN A 388 17.04 18.58 -19.26
CA GLN A 388 16.52 19.05 -17.97
C GLN A 388 15.90 20.44 -18.05
N LYS A 389 16.53 21.39 -18.77
CA LYS A 389 15.95 22.72 -18.98
C LYS A 389 14.62 22.66 -19.72
N LEU A 390 14.52 21.81 -20.75
CA LEU A 390 13.27 21.61 -21.50
C LEU A 390 12.19 20.97 -20.64
N MET A 391 12.53 19.95 -19.84
CA MET A 391 11.63 19.30 -18.89
C MET A 391 11.09 20.27 -17.83
N LEU A 392 11.95 21.12 -17.27
CA LEU A 392 11.54 22.14 -16.29
C LEU A 392 10.63 23.18 -16.93
N LYS A 393 10.93 23.61 -18.16
CA LYS A 393 10.10 24.57 -18.89
C LYS A 393 8.73 23.99 -19.26
N GLU A 394 8.67 22.71 -19.63
CA GLU A 394 7.41 21.99 -19.85
C GLU A 394 6.60 21.88 -18.54
N THR A 395 7.29 21.61 -17.43
CA THR A 395 6.67 21.58 -16.09
C THR A 395 6.08 22.93 -15.69
N ASP A 396 6.82 24.03 -15.90
CA ASP A 396 6.31 25.39 -15.68
C ASP A 396 5.10 25.68 -16.56
N THR A 397 5.16 25.27 -17.83
CA THR A 397 4.06 25.43 -18.79
C THR A 397 2.79 24.71 -18.31
N TYR A 398 2.91 23.48 -17.80
CA TYR A 398 1.78 22.74 -17.24
C TYR A 398 1.11 23.47 -16.06
N TYR A 399 1.91 24.02 -15.13
CA TYR A 399 1.36 24.69 -13.95
C TYR A 399 0.86 26.11 -14.22
N ASP A 400 1.46 26.84 -15.16
CA ASP A 400 1.11 28.22 -15.49
C ASP A 400 -0.10 28.35 -16.43
N LEU A 401 -0.42 27.30 -17.19
CA LEU A 401 -1.58 27.32 -18.07
C LEU A 401 -2.89 27.11 -17.29
N LYS A 402 -3.75 28.13 -17.36
CA LYS A 402 -5.14 28.09 -16.85
C LYS A 402 -6.09 27.20 -17.70
N LYS A 403 -5.66 26.74 -18.87
CA LYS A 403 -6.43 25.90 -19.78
C LYS A 403 -5.48 24.96 -20.53
N TYR A 404 -5.52 23.68 -20.18
CA TYR A 404 -5.06 22.60 -21.07
C TYR A 404 -6.18 21.54 -21.18
N ASN A 405 -7.44 22.00 -21.13
CA ASN A 405 -8.63 21.16 -21.16
C ASN A 405 -9.41 21.22 -22.48
N ASP A 406 -9.05 22.06 -23.46
CA ASP A 406 -9.97 22.39 -24.55
C ASP A 406 -9.59 21.95 -25.97
N ASP A 407 -8.36 21.52 -26.27
CA ASP A 407 -8.03 21.26 -27.68
C ASP A 407 -7.68 19.79 -27.99
N ASN A 408 -8.66 19.17 -28.68
CA ASN A 408 -8.63 17.88 -29.35
C ASN A 408 -7.46 17.73 -30.34
N PHE A 409 -6.25 17.47 -29.84
CA PHE A 409 -5.21 16.85 -30.66
C PHE A 409 -4.85 15.49 -30.05
N TYR A 410 -5.35 14.43 -30.69
CA TYR A 410 -5.06 13.03 -30.37
C TYR A 410 -3.61 12.66 -30.75
N PHE A 411 -2.62 13.24 -30.08
CA PHE A 411 -1.22 12.80 -30.12
C PHE A 411 -0.91 12.02 -28.83
N ASN A 412 -1.10 10.69 -28.87
CA ASN A 412 -0.82 9.80 -27.76
C ASN A 412 0.66 9.37 -27.78
N GLY A 413 1.56 10.29 -27.39
CA GLY A 413 2.94 9.94 -27.05
C GLY A 413 3.19 10.02 -25.54
N ARG A 414 4.18 9.27 -25.05
CA ARG A 414 4.71 9.40 -23.68
C ARG A 414 6.22 9.48 -23.75
N LEU A 415 6.80 10.52 -23.14
CA LEU A 415 8.23 10.63 -22.92
C LEU A 415 8.54 10.18 -21.49
N LYS A 416 9.18 9.03 -21.35
CA LYS A 416 9.66 8.48 -20.08
C LYS A 416 11.16 8.76 -19.95
N VAL A 417 11.57 9.54 -18.95
CA VAL A 417 12.96 9.84 -18.62
C VAL A 417 13.32 9.11 -17.33
N VAL A 418 14.29 8.21 -17.40
CA VAL A 418 14.77 7.41 -16.27
C VAL A 418 16.20 7.82 -15.93
N TYR A 419 16.42 8.22 -14.70
CA TYR A 419 17.76 8.48 -14.16
C TYR A 419 18.34 7.17 -13.63
N ARG A 420 19.57 6.82 -14.02
CA ARG A 420 20.25 5.60 -13.56
C ARG A 420 21.59 5.90 -12.90
N ASP A 421 21.96 5.09 -11.91
CA ASP A 421 23.30 5.09 -11.31
C ASP A 421 24.31 4.29 -12.15
N SER A 422 25.54 4.18 -11.66
CA SER A 422 26.63 3.43 -12.32
C SER A 422 26.36 1.93 -12.43
N ASP A 423 25.54 1.39 -11.54
CA ASP A 423 25.19 -0.03 -11.46
C ASP A 423 23.93 -0.34 -12.31
N GLY A 424 23.33 0.70 -12.91
CA GLY A 424 22.16 0.60 -13.77
C GLY A 424 20.83 0.66 -13.03
N ASN A 425 20.83 0.89 -11.71
CA ASN A 425 19.61 0.99 -10.92
C ASN A 425 18.84 2.27 -11.26
N GLU A 426 17.51 2.17 -11.32
CA GLU A 426 16.64 3.32 -11.55
C GLU A 426 16.54 4.16 -10.28
N LEU A 427 16.90 5.45 -10.37
CA LEU A 427 16.83 6.40 -9.27
C LEU A 427 15.49 7.15 -9.27
N HIS A 428 15.08 7.66 -10.43
CA HIS A 428 13.83 8.38 -10.61
C HIS A 428 13.32 8.25 -12.04
N THR A 429 12.00 8.20 -12.17
CA THR A 429 11.31 8.16 -13.46
C THR A 429 10.36 9.33 -13.60
N PHE A 430 10.44 10.00 -14.75
CA PHE A 430 9.57 11.10 -15.13
C PHE A 430 8.80 10.76 -16.42
N ASN A 431 7.49 10.96 -16.42
CA ASN A 431 6.59 10.66 -17.53
C ASN A 431 5.89 11.92 -18.05
N TYR A 432 6.40 12.51 -19.13
CA TYR A 432 5.79 13.69 -19.74
C TYR A 432 4.75 13.26 -20.80
N ALA A 433 3.51 13.75 -20.64
CA ALA A 433 2.43 13.53 -21.61
C ALA A 433 2.70 14.30 -22.92
N ALA A 434 2.57 13.69 -24.11
CA ALA A 434 3.09 14.23 -25.38
C ALA A 434 2.32 15.41 -26.04
N TYR A 435 2.09 16.52 -25.34
CA TYR A 435 1.29 17.66 -25.82
C TYR A 435 1.98 19.05 -26.02
N SER A 436 3.26 19.17 -26.47
CA SER A 436 3.85 20.53 -26.66
C SER A 436 5.01 20.65 -27.68
N ASP A 437 5.23 21.86 -28.23
CA ASP A 437 6.37 22.29 -29.07
C ASP A 437 7.75 21.96 -28.47
N TYR A 438 7.82 21.84 -27.13
CA TYR A 438 9.03 21.43 -26.43
C TYR A 438 9.42 19.99 -26.75
N LYS A 439 8.50 19.14 -27.22
CA LYS A 439 8.78 17.76 -27.63
C LYS A 439 9.46 17.67 -28.96
N LEU A 440 9.04 18.46 -29.94
CA LEU A 440 9.75 18.56 -31.21
C LEU A 440 11.17 19.07 -30.99
N LYS A 441 11.38 19.94 -30.00
CA LYS A 441 12.71 20.40 -29.59
C LYS A 441 13.51 19.31 -28.85
N MET A 442 12.89 18.56 -27.93
CA MET A 442 13.53 17.42 -27.26
C MET A 442 13.89 16.31 -28.25
N LEU A 443 12.99 15.95 -29.16
CA LEU A 443 13.24 15.04 -30.28
C LEU A 443 14.34 15.59 -31.19
N ALA A 444 14.30 16.86 -31.57
CA ALA A 444 15.33 17.47 -32.41
C ALA A 444 16.72 17.47 -31.76
N LEU A 445 16.82 17.60 -30.43
CA LEU A 445 18.08 17.41 -29.72
C LEU A 445 18.64 15.99 -29.92
N PHE A 446 17.78 14.98 -30.01
CA PHE A 446 18.18 13.60 -30.36
C PHE A 446 18.48 13.40 -31.85
N ILE A 447 18.20 14.38 -32.72
CA ILE A 447 18.50 14.31 -34.16
C ILE A 447 19.86 14.95 -34.47
N ASP A 448 20.31 15.92 -33.67
CA ASP A 448 21.54 16.68 -33.95
C ASP A 448 22.84 16.02 -33.45
N TYR A 449 22.77 14.92 -32.72
CA TYR A 449 23.91 14.13 -32.24
C TYR A 449 23.85 12.69 -32.77
N ASP A 450 25.00 12.01 -32.87
CA ASP A 450 25.07 10.61 -33.30
C ASP A 450 24.67 9.69 -32.13
N TYR A 451 23.55 8.98 -32.26
CA TYR A 451 23.09 8.03 -31.23
C TYR A 451 23.04 6.60 -31.76
N LYS A 452 23.22 5.67 -30.82
CA LYS A 452 22.67 4.32 -30.98
C LYS A 452 21.21 4.35 -30.57
N VAL A 453 20.32 4.50 -31.55
CA VAL A 453 18.89 4.31 -31.35
C VAL A 453 18.60 2.82 -31.46
N TYR A 454 17.96 2.26 -30.45
CA TYR A 454 17.52 0.87 -30.47
C TYR A 454 16.06 0.84 -30.92
N TRP A 455 15.82 0.14 -32.02
CA TRP A 455 14.47 -0.03 -32.57
C TRP A 455 13.88 -1.36 -32.12
N GLN A 456 12.60 -1.35 -31.78
CA GLN A 456 11.84 -2.58 -31.53
C GLN A 456 10.58 -2.59 -32.39
N LYS A 457 10.57 -3.42 -33.43
CA LYS A 457 9.37 -3.68 -34.24
C LYS A 457 8.58 -4.81 -33.59
N TYR A 458 7.36 -4.52 -33.16
CA TYR A 458 6.40 -5.58 -32.88
C TYR A 458 5.78 -6.00 -34.22
N THR A 459 6.26 -7.09 -34.81
CA THR A 459 5.54 -7.81 -35.86
C THR A 459 4.58 -8.81 -35.22
N ASP A 460 3.55 -9.24 -35.95
CA ASP A 460 2.65 -10.34 -35.51
C ASP A 460 3.40 -11.66 -35.19
N SER A 461 4.68 -11.75 -35.57
CA SER A 461 5.60 -12.87 -35.29
C SER A 461 6.50 -12.69 -34.06
N GLY A 462 6.50 -11.54 -33.39
CA GLY A 462 7.28 -11.31 -32.16
C GLY A 462 8.81 -11.19 -32.33
N GLU A 463 9.33 -10.97 -33.55
CA GLU A 463 10.77 -10.82 -33.77
C GLU A 463 11.26 -9.39 -33.49
N ASN A 464 12.16 -9.27 -32.50
CA ASN A 464 12.88 -8.02 -32.23
C ASN A 464 14.05 -7.86 -33.21
N LYS A 465 14.11 -6.73 -33.93
CA LYS A 465 15.27 -6.36 -34.77
C LYS A 465 15.85 -5.04 -34.30
N GLU A 466 17.12 -5.07 -33.89
CA GLU A 466 17.91 -3.87 -33.60
C GLU A 466 18.28 -3.16 -34.91
N VAL A 467 17.95 -1.88 -35.03
CA VAL A 467 18.34 -1.05 -36.18
C VAL A 467 18.94 0.25 -35.68
N LEU A 468 20.18 0.52 -36.06
CA LEU A 468 20.89 1.76 -35.78
C LEU A 468 20.35 2.88 -36.67
N LEU A 469 19.64 3.87 -36.10
CA LEU A 469 19.24 5.07 -36.84
C LEU A 469 20.34 6.13 -36.77
N THR A 470 20.88 6.51 -37.94
CA THR A 470 21.87 7.57 -38.05
C THR A 470 21.20 8.95 -38.12
N LYS A 471 21.97 10.01 -37.84
CA LYS A 471 21.58 11.41 -37.95
C LYS A 471 20.87 11.76 -39.28
N ASP A 472 21.30 11.15 -40.38
CA ASP A 472 20.73 11.37 -41.71
C ASP A 472 19.35 10.71 -41.89
N MET A 473 19.13 9.54 -41.27
CA MET A 473 17.82 8.88 -41.28
C MET A 473 16.78 9.69 -40.49
N LEU A 474 17.16 10.25 -39.35
CA LEU A 474 16.27 11.08 -38.53
C LEU A 474 15.94 12.42 -39.20
N LYS A 475 16.88 13.00 -39.95
CA LYS A 475 16.62 14.21 -40.76
C LYS A 475 15.62 13.97 -41.90
N SER A 476 15.56 12.76 -42.45
CA SER A 476 14.61 12.41 -43.52
C SER A 476 13.16 12.20 -43.07
N LEU A 477 12.93 12.07 -41.75
CA LEU A 477 11.60 11.97 -41.14
C LEU A 477 10.98 13.34 -40.83
N ARG A 478 11.73 14.42 -41.06
CA ARG A 478 11.31 15.82 -40.91
C ARG A 478 10.78 16.33 -42.24
#